data_AF-A0A5D8QGB3-F1
#
_entry.id   AF-A0A5D8QGB3-F1
#
_cell.length_a   1.000
_cell.length_b   1.000
_cell.length_c   1.000
_cell.angle_alpha   90.00
_cell.angle_beta   90.00
_cell.angle_gamma   90.00
#
_symmetry.space_group_name_H-M   'P 1'
#
loop_
_entity.id
_entity.type
_entity.pdbx_description
1 polymer ?
#
loop_
_entity_poly.entity_id
_entity_poly.type
_entity_poly.pdbx_seq_one_letter_code
_entity_poly.pdbx_strand_id
1 'polypeptide(L)'
;MLSDRVDYRDVLAFMVTSAVGLFHEPKLYGPLRLLESASMLIEYAKGNDIQDETLDEINSRIKKCTKLVMTNEEKFEEGVNEILKLIIEAL
;
A
#
# COMPACT_ATOMS: atom_id res chain seq x y z
N MET A 1 4.13 -19.78 4.12
CA MET A 1 4.49 -19.68 2.69
C MET A 1 3.21 -19.34 1.94
N LEU A 2 3.12 -18.17 1.30
CA LEU A 2 2.14 -17.99 0.23
C LEU A 2 2.42 -19.12 -0.77
N SER A 3 1.40 -19.89 -1.16
CA SER A 3 1.58 -21.02 -2.08
C SER A 3 2.28 -20.57 -3.37
N ASP A 4 2.84 -21.50 -4.15
CA ASP A 4 3.45 -21.27 -5.49
C ASP A 4 2.54 -20.52 -6.51
N ARG A 5 1.36 -20.06 -6.10
CA ARG A 5 0.33 -19.40 -6.92
C ARG A 5 0.06 -17.93 -6.59
N VAL A 6 0.60 -17.38 -5.50
CA VAL A 6 0.32 -15.96 -5.11
C VAL A 6 1.63 -15.27 -4.77
N ASP A 7 2.07 -14.36 -5.65
CA ASP A 7 3.22 -13.50 -5.39
C ASP A 7 2.82 -12.42 -4.35
N TYR A 8 3.75 -12.04 -3.47
CA TYR A 8 3.50 -10.94 -2.52
C TYR A 8 3.19 -9.63 -3.25
N ARG A 9 3.70 -9.46 -4.48
CA ARG A 9 3.38 -8.34 -5.38
C ARG A 9 1.92 -8.33 -5.77
N ASP A 10 1.32 -9.49 -6.04
CA ASP A 10 -0.11 -9.60 -6.33
C ASP A 10 -0.94 -9.18 -5.12
N VAL A 11 -0.52 -9.61 -3.93
CA VAL A 11 -1.20 -9.23 -2.67
C VAL A 11 -1.06 -7.72 -2.43
N LEU A 12 0.11 -7.14 -2.70
CA LEU A 12 0.35 -5.71 -2.58
C LEU A 12 -0.54 -4.91 -3.53
N ALA A 13 -0.60 -5.30 -4.80
CA ALA A 13 -1.47 -4.70 -5.80
C ALA A 13 -2.94 -4.77 -5.39
N PHE A 14 -3.38 -5.95 -4.93
CA PHE A 14 -4.73 -6.16 -4.43
C PHE A 14 -5.07 -5.24 -3.26
N MET A 15 -4.18 -5.10 -2.27
CA MET A 15 -4.42 -4.25 -1.10
C MET A 15 -4.55 -2.76 -1.49
N VAL A 16 -3.65 -2.24 -2.32
CA VAL A 16 -3.66 -0.81 -2.69
C VAL A 16 -4.81 -0.47 -3.63
N THR A 17 -5.10 -1.31 -4.63
CA THR A 17 -6.28 -1.12 -5.49
C THR A 17 -7.58 -1.17 -4.70
N SER A 18 -7.68 -2.09 -3.73
CA SER A 18 -8.82 -2.14 -2.81
C SER A 18 -8.94 -0.88 -1.95
N ALA A 19 -7.82 -0.28 -1.52
CA ALA A 19 -7.84 0.94 -0.73
C ALA A 19 -8.49 2.11 -1.49
N VAL A 20 -8.22 2.25 -2.79
CA VAL A 20 -8.85 3.26 -3.64
C VAL A 20 -10.37 3.07 -3.74
N GLY A 21 -10.83 1.83 -3.82
CA GLY A 21 -12.26 1.50 -3.85
C GLY A 21 -13.03 1.90 -2.58
N LEU A 22 -12.32 2.20 -1.47
CA LEU A 22 -12.91 2.51 -0.17
C LEU A 22 -12.89 4.01 0.16
N PHE A 23 -12.41 4.91 -0.71
CA PHE A 23 -12.39 6.36 -0.43
C PHE A 23 -13.77 6.95 -0.15
N HIS A 24 -14.80 6.44 -0.82
CA HIS A 24 -16.17 6.93 -0.68
C HIS A 24 -16.97 6.27 0.45
N GLU A 25 -16.34 5.36 1.21
CA GLU A 25 -16.97 4.78 2.39
C GLU A 25 -16.87 5.72 3.60
N PRO A 26 -17.86 5.71 4.51
CA PRO A 26 -17.79 6.51 5.73
C PRO A 26 -16.53 6.19 6.54
N LYS A 27 -15.66 7.20 6.69
CA LYS A 27 -14.36 7.18 7.37
C LYS A 27 -13.26 6.45 6.56
N LEU A 28 -12.12 7.12 6.39
CA LEU A 28 -10.96 6.60 5.67
C LEU A 28 -10.14 5.51 6.41
N TYR A 29 -10.75 4.83 7.39
CA TYR A 29 -10.08 3.74 8.12
C TYR A 29 -9.89 2.48 7.28
N GLY A 30 -10.77 2.22 6.32
CA GLY A 30 -10.64 1.09 5.38
C GLY A 30 -9.36 1.21 4.54
N PRO A 31 -9.20 2.30 3.76
CA PRO A 31 -7.98 2.59 3.04
C PRO A 31 -6.73 2.58 3.93
N LEU A 32 -6.81 3.21 5.11
CA LEU A 32 -5.69 3.25 6.08
C LEU A 32 -5.21 1.84 6.45
N ARG A 33 -6.13 0.96 6.87
CA ARG A 33 -5.78 -0.40 7.31
C ARG A 33 -5.14 -1.23 6.19
N LEU A 34 -5.61 -1.05 4.96
CA LEU A 34 -5.03 -1.73 3.80
C LEU A 34 -3.61 -1.25 3.51
N LEU A 35 -3.35 0.06 3.62
CA LEU A 35 -1.99 0.60 3.48
C LEU A 35 -1.08 0.17 4.64
N GLU A 36 -1.55 0.16 5.88
CA GLU A 36 -0.77 -0.35 7.01
C GLU A 36 -0.42 -1.83 6.83
N SER A 37 -1.38 -2.64 6.36
CA SER A 37 -1.16 -4.05 6.04
C SER A 37 -0.17 -4.23 4.88
N ALA A 38 -0.24 -3.38 3.86
CA ALA A 38 0.73 -3.34 2.76
C ALA A 38 2.14 -3.00 3.25
N SER A 39 2.29 -2.04 4.15
CA SER A 39 3.56 -1.73 4.81
C SER A 39 4.10 -2.93 5.57
N MET A 40 3.26 -3.62 6.34
CA MET A 40 3.65 -4.84 7.07
C MET A 40 4.09 -5.97 6.12
N LEU A 41 3.41 -6.16 4.99
CA LEU A 41 3.80 -7.15 3.98
C LEU A 41 5.19 -6.84 3.40
N ILE A 42 5.46 -5.57 3.10
CA ILE A 42 6.76 -5.15 2.57
C ILE A 42 7.87 -5.38 3.60
N GLU A 43 7.67 -4.98 4.86
CA GLU A 43 8.66 -5.25 5.92
C GLU A 43 8.87 -6.75 6.14
N TYR A 44 7.81 -7.55 6.05
CA TYR A 44 7.91 -9.01 6.10
C TYR A 44 8.74 -9.57 4.92
N ALA A 45 8.50 -9.10 3.70
CA ALA A 45 9.27 -9.51 2.52
C ALA A 45 10.76 -9.20 2.68
N LYS A 46 11.10 -7.99 3.16
CA LYS A 46 12.50 -7.61 3.46
C LYS A 46 13.16 -8.51 4.49
N GLY A 47 12.43 -8.86 5.54
CA GLY A 47 12.92 -9.79 6.58
C GLY A 47 13.18 -11.22 6.06
N ASN A 48 12.70 -11.54 4.85
CA ASN A 48 12.95 -12.81 4.16
C ASN A 48 13.87 -12.64 2.94
N ASP A 49 14.82 -11.69 3.01
CA ASP A 49 15.86 -11.42 2.00
C ASP A 49 15.35 -10.98 0.62
N ILE A 50 14.10 -10.50 0.52
CA ILE A 50 13.59 -9.87 -0.70
C ILE A 50 13.97 -8.39 -0.67
N GLN A 51 14.99 -8.01 -1.44
CA GLN A 51 15.41 -6.62 -1.61
C GLN A 51 14.92 -6.07 -2.95
N ASP A 52 14.12 -5.01 -2.88
CA ASP A 52 13.53 -4.36 -4.04
C ASP A 52 13.35 -2.87 -3.72
N GLU A 53 14.11 -2.02 -4.43
CA GLU A 53 14.09 -0.57 -4.25
C GLU A 53 12.70 0.04 -4.51
N THR A 54 11.91 -0.59 -5.38
CA THR A 54 10.53 -0.17 -5.65
C THR A 54 9.67 -0.35 -4.40
N LEU A 55 9.82 -1.48 -3.70
CA LEU A 55 9.09 -1.74 -2.45
C LEU A 55 9.52 -0.77 -1.35
N ASP A 56 10.80 -0.38 -1.33
CA ASP A 56 11.31 0.64 -0.40
C ASP A 56 10.63 1.99 -0.63
N GLU A 57 10.51 2.40 -1.89
CA GLU A 57 9.82 3.63 -2.26
C GLU A 57 8.33 3.57 -1.89
N ILE A 58 7.64 2.50 -2.29
CA ILE A 58 6.22 2.28 -2.00
C ILE A 58 5.96 2.36 -0.48
N ASN A 59 6.77 1.66 0.31
CA ASN A 59 6.62 1.65 1.77
C ASN A 59 6.91 3.01 2.42
N SER A 60 7.91 3.75 1.90
CA SER A 60 8.19 5.12 2.33
C SER A 60 7.00 6.06 2.05
N ARG A 61 6.38 5.93 0.87
CA ARG A 61 5.17 6.68 0.49
C ARG A 61 3.99 6.33 1.37
N ILE A 62 3.74 5.04 1.60
CA ILE A 62 2.70 4.56 2.53
C ILE A 62 2.86 5.21 3.91
N LYS A 63 4.03 5.11 4.53
CA LYS A 63 4.29 5.65 5.88
C LYS A 63 4.13 7.18 5.97
N LYS A 64 4.35 7.90 4.87
CA LYS A 64 4.10 9.36 4.81
C LYS A 64 2.62 9.66 4.65
N CYS A 65 1.96 8.95 3.73
CA CYS A 65 0.54 9.13 3.40
C CYS A 65 -0.36 8.84 4.61
N THR A 66 -0.15 7.73 5.33
CA THR A 66 -1.00 7.32 6.46
C THR A 66 -1.06 8.34 7.60
N LYS A 67 -0.05 9.21 7.75
CA LYS A 67 -0.05 10.32 8.72
C LYS A 67 -1.07 11.40 8.40
N LEU A 68 -1.53 11.49 7.15
CA LEU A 68 -2.42 12.53 6.66
C LEU A 68 -3.90 12.20 6.86
N VAL A 69 -4.25 10.93 7.06
CA VAL A 69 -5.64 10.42 7.09
C VAL A 69 -6.56 11.18 8.06
N MET A 70 -6.03 11.69 9.18
CA MET A 70 -6.81 12.42 10.18
C MET A 70 -6.75 13.94 10.03
N THR A 71 -5.83 14.46 9.22
CA THR A 71 -5.52 15.89 9.13
C THR A 71 -5.85 16.50 7.77
N ASN A 72 -5.83 15.70 6.72
CA ASN A 72 -6.06 16.13 5.34
C ASN A 72 -6.45 14.91 4.49
N GLU A 73 -7.76 14.68 4.38
CA GLU A 73 -8.34 13.54 3.66
C GLU A 73 -8.00 13.59 2.16
N GLU A 74 -8.11 14.76 1.53
CA GLU A 74 -7.78 14.96 0.11
C GLU A 74 -6.31 14.58 -0.20
N LYS A 75 -5.35 15.06 0.60
CA LYS A 75 -3.94 14.68 0.44
C LYS A 75 -3.66 13.22 0.76
N PHE A 76 -4.45 12.62 1.63
CA PHE A 76 -4.36 11.18 1.87
C PHE A 76 -4.78 10.42 0.60
N GLU A 77 -5.93 10.75 0.01
CA GLU A 77 -6.40 10.14 -1.24
C GLU A 77 -5.42 10.36 -2.41
N GLU A 78 -4.88 11.57 -2.57
CA GLU A 78 -3.81 11.87 -3.54
C GLU A 78 -2.60 10.95 -3.33
N GLY A 79 -2.12 10.83 -2.09
CA GLY A 79 -0.98 9.98 -1.75
C GLY A 79 -1.25 8.49 -2.03
N VAL A 80 -2.46 7.99 -1.78
CA VAL A 80 -2.84 6.62 -2.14
C VAL A 80 -2.83 6.43 -3.66
N ASN A 81 -3.34 7.40 -4.42
CA ASN A 81 -3.31 7.35 -5.88
C ASN A 81 -1.89 7.41 -6.45
N GLU A 82 -0.96 8.14 -5.82
CA GLU A 82 0.46 8.10 -6.18
C GLU A 82 1.06 6.71 -5.96
N ILE A 83 0.74 6.05 -4.85
CA ILE A 83 1.20 4.69 -4.56
C ILE A 83 0.63 3.70 -5.58
N LEU A 84 -0.65 3.85 -5.96
CA LEU A 84 -1.26 3.01 -7.00
C LEU A 84 -0.52 3.15 -8.34
N LYS A 85 -0.13 4.35 -8.74
CA LYS A 85 0.64 4.57 -9.98
C LYS A 85 1.98 3.82 -9.95
N LEU A 86 2.71 3.89 -8.83
CA LEU A 86 3.97 3.14 -8.67
C LEU A 86 3.76 1.63 -8.81
N ILE A 87 2.68 1.11 -8.23
CA ILE A 87 2.32 -0.31 -8.33
C ILE A 87 2.01 -0.70 -9.79
N ILE A 88 1.27 0.12 -10.53
CA ILE A 88 0.94 -0.14 -11.94
C ILE A 88 2.18 -0.09 -12.84
N GLU A 89 3.15 0.77 -12.53
CA GLU A 89 4.38 0.90 -13.32
C GLU A 89 5.41 -0.21 -13.01
N ALA A 90 5.36 -0.77 -11.81
CA ALA A 90 6.35 -1.74 -11.32
C ALA A 90 5.93 -3.21 -11.43
N LEU A 91 4.64 -3.50 -11.59
CA LEU A 91 4.06 -4.86 -11.61
C LEU A 91 3.41 -5.17 -12.96
#